data_AF-B9F9M9-F1
#
_entry.id   AF-B9F9M9-F1
#
_cell.length_a   1.000
_cell.length_b   1.000
_cell.length_c   1.000
_cell.angle_alpha   90.00
_cell.angle_beta   90.00
_cell.angle_gamma   90.00
#
_symmetry.space_group_name_H-M   'P 1'
#
loop_
_entity.id
_entity.type
_entity.pdbx_description
1 polymer ?
#
loop_
_entity_poly.entity_id
_entity_poly.type
_entity_poly.pdbx_seq_one_letter_code
_entity_poly.pdbx_strand_id
1 'polypeptide(L)'
;MALVVPFMINLFVTTVFAKGFYGTKEAGNIGLENAGHFLQEKFGEDFFPILYIWGIGLLAAGTSSTITGTYAGQFIMSGFLNWRLKKWIRALITRSFAIVPTITVAVYFNTSDSALDVLNEWLNVLQSIQIPFALIPLITLVSKEQVMGVFKIGPRTQK
;
A
#
# COMPACT_ATOMS: atom_id res chain seq x y z
N MET A 1 12.44 -14.63 -3.74
CA MET A 1 13.15 -13.58 -2.98
C MET A 1 12.29 -12.31 -2.83
N ALA A 2 11.88 -11.66 -3.93
CA ALA A 2 11.18 -10.37 -3.89
C ALA A 2 9.85 -10.35 -3.09
N LEU A 3 9.11 -11.47 -3.01
CA LEU A 3 7.90 -11.57 -2.19
C LEU A 3 8.16 -12.10 -0.76
N VAL A 4 9.22 -12.91 -0.60
CA VAL A 4 9.55 -13.56 0.67
C VAL A 4 10.02 -12.53 1.70
N VAL A 5 10.83 -11.56 1.27
CA VAL A 5 11.33 -10.51 2.17
C VAL A 5 10.19 -9.64 2.72
N PRO A 6 9.29 -9.05 1.89
CA PRO A 6 8.11 -8.33 2.39
C PRO A 6 7.21 -9.18 3.28
N PHE A 7 7.02 -10.47 2.93
CA PHE A 7 6.25 -11.38 3.75
C PHE A 7 6.85 -11.55 5.15
N MET A 8 8.17 -11.75 5.26
CA MET A 8 8.86 -11.83 6.54
C MET A 8 8.77 -10.52 7.33
N ILE A 9 8.94 -9.36 6.66
CA ILE A 9 8.81 -8.05 7.31
C ILE A 9 7.40 -7.87 7.90
N ASN A 10 6.36 -8.12 7.09
CA ASN A 10 4.98 -8.02 7.56
C ASN A 10 4.69 -9.00 8.71
N LEU A 11 5.21 -10.23 8.64
CA LEU A 11 5.06 -11.20 9.71
C LEU A 11 5.68 -10.71 11.03
N PHE A 12 6.90 -10.16 10.98
CA PHE A 12 7.55 -9.61 12.17
C PHE A 12 6.82 -8.39 12.72
N VAL A 13 6.45 -7.44 11.86
CA VAL A 13 5.72 -6.22 12.23
C VAL A 13 4.39 -6.58 12.91
N THR A 14 3.59 -7.46 12.29
CA THR A 14 2.31 -7.90 12.85
C THR A 14 2.51 -8.65 14.17
N THR A 15 3.53 -9.50 14.30
CA THR A 15 3.78 -10.25 15.55
C THR A 15 4.21 -9.33 16.69
N VAL A 16 5.06 -8.34 16.42
CA VAL A 16 5.52 -7.36 17.42
C VAL A 16 4.35 -6.51 17.92
N PHE A 17 3.54 -5.98 16.99
CA PHE A 17 2.39 -5.15 17.37
C PHE A 17 1.27 -5.97 18.00
N ALA A 18 1.03 -7.21 17.56
CA ALA A 18 0.12 -8.12 18.25
C ALA A 18 0.58 -8.33 19.69
N LYS A 19 1.85 -8.68 19.94
CA LYS A 19 2.33 -8.84 21.32
C LYS A 19 2.25 -7.55 22.15
N GLY A 20 2.41 -6.39 21.52
CA GLY A 20 2.39 -5.08 22.20
C GLY A 20 1.01 -4.58 22.57
N PHE A 21 0.03 -4.75 21.68
CA PHE A 21 -1.30 -4.13 21.78
C PHE A 21 -2.44 -5.13 21.96
N TYR A 22 -2.20 -6.45 21.89
CA TYR A 22 -3.26 -7.43 22.04
C TYR A 22 -3.89 -7.38 23.44
N GLY A 23 -5.20 -7.13 23.48
CA GLY A 23 -5.97 -7.03 24.73
C GLY A 23 -5.92 -5.67 25.42
N THR A 24 -5.25 -4.65 24.85
CA THR A 24 -5.26 -3.28 25.39
C THR A 24 -6.43 -2.47 24.79
N LYS A 25 -6.87 -1.43 25.51
CA LYS A 25 -7.90 -0.49 24.99
C LYS A 25 -7.42 0.32 23.79
N GLU A 26 -6.11 0.40 23.58
CA GLU A 26 -5.48 1.11 22.46
C GLU A 26 -5.37 0.26 21.18
N ALA A 27 -5.73 -1.02 21.23
CA ALA A 27 -5.71 -1.91 20.07
C ALA A 27 -6.58 -1.43 18.90
N GLY A 28 -7.63 -0.65 19.20
CA GLY A 28 -8.51 -0.07 18.18
C GLY A 28 -7.94 1.15 17.44
N ASN A 29 -6.94 1.84 18.02
CA ASN A 29 -6.40 3.10 17.50
C ASN A 29 -4.90 3.00 17.18
N ILE A 30 -4.45 1.83 16.72
CA ILE A 30 -3.04 1.63 16.35
C ILE A 30 -2.74 2.41 15.07
N GLY A 31 -2.12 3.58 15.22
CA GLY A 31 -1.67 4.45 14.12
C GLY A 31 -0.15 4.38 13.88
N LEU A 32 0.30 4.96 12.76
CA LEU A 32 1.72 5.05 12.40
C LEU A 32 2.56 5.83 13.44
N GLU A 33 1.94 6.82 14.09
CA GLU A 33 2.53 7.63 15.17
C GLU A 33 2.68 6.81 16.46
N ASN A 34 1.56 6.27 16.98
CA ASN A 34 1.54 5.42 18.18
C ASN A 34 2.47 4.21 18.06
N ALA A 35 2.54 3.61 16.87
CA ALA A 35 3.45 2.52 16.55
C ALA A 35 4.93 2.91 16.75
N GLY A 36 5.33 4.10 16.29
CA GLY A 36 6.69 4.60 16.46
C GLY A 36 7.03 4.88 17.92
N HIS A 37 6.11 5.53 18.65
CA HIS A 37 6.28 5.81 20.08
C HIS A 37 6.38 4.53 20.92
N PHE A 38 5.53 3.54 20.64
CA PHE A 38 5.58 2.24 21.29
C PHE A 38 6.93 1.53 21.09
N LEU A 39 7.46 1.55 19.87
CA LEU A 39 8.76 0.95 19.59
C LEU A 39 9.91 1.66 20.33
N GLN A 40 9.85 2.98 20.45
CA GLN A 40 10.82 3.75 21.23
C GLN A 40 10.72 3.43 22.72
N GLU A 41 9.53 3.35 23.30
CA GLU A 41 9.37 3.06 24.73
C GLU A 41 9.79 1.62 25.09
N LYS A 42 9.52 0.65 24.22
CA LYS A 42 9.83 -0.76 24.47
C LYS A 42 11.28 -1.15 24.24
N PHE A 43 11.91 -0.56 23.22
CA PHE A 43 13.21 -1.01 22.71
C PHE A 43 14.25 0.10 22.65
N GLY A 44 13.81 1.36 22.73
CA GLY A 44 14.70 2.51 22.72
C GLY A 44 15.24 2.76 24.11
N GLU A 45 16.38 2.15 24.43
CA GLU A 45 17.23 2.67 25.51
C GLU A 45 17.73 4.08 25.13
N ASP A 46 18.21 4.87 26.10
CA ASP A 46 18.60 6.29 25.96
C ASP A 46 19.52 6.62 24.75
N PHE A 47 20.19 5.62 24.18
CA PHE A 47 21.11 5.76 23.06
C PHE A 47 20.56 5.32 21.68
N PHE A 48 19.42 4.62 21.61
CA PHE A 48 18.86 4.07 20.36
C PHE A 48 17.59 4.82 19.90
N PRO A 49 17.70 5.71 18.90
CA PRO A 49 16.58 6.49 18.37
C PRO A 49 15.71 5.68 17.40
N ILE A 50 15.02 4.64 17.89
CA ILE A 50 14.16 3.75 17.10
C ILE A 50 13.03 4.51 16.41
N LEU A 51 12.49 5.55 17.05
CA LEU A 51 11.48 6.42 16.45
C LEU A 51 11.96 7.05 15.12
N TYR A 52 13.24 7.45 15.07
CA TYR A 52 13.82 8.05 13.87
C TYR A 52 14.06 6.99 12.78
N ILE A 53 14.48 5.78 13.16
CA ILE A 53 14.63 4.65 12.23
C ILE A 53 13.27 4.29 11.62
N TRP A 54 12.22 4.24 12.44
CA TRP A 54 10.85 4.03 11.99
C TRP A 54 10.41 5.11 11.01
N GLY A 55 10.62 6.39 11.35
CA GLY A 55 10.31 7.52 10.47
C GLY A 55 11.06 7.48 9.13
N ILE A 56 12.36 7.18 9.13
CA ILE A 56 13.16 6.99 7.90
C ILE A 56 12.61 5.80 7.10
N GLY A 57 12.23 4.71 7.77
CA GLY A 57 11.60 3.55 7.14
C GLY A 57 10.29 3.90 6.45
N LEU A 58 9.42 4.69 7.10
CA LEU A 58 8.17 5.17 6.52
C LEU A 58 8.42 6.05 5.29
N LEU A 59 9.40 6.96 5.35
CA LEU A 59 9.79 7.78 4.20
C LEU A 59 10.32 6.92 3.04
N ALA A 60 11.20 5.96 3.34
CA ALA A 60 11.73 5.04 2.33
C ALA A 60 10.61 4.21 1.67
N ALA A 61 9.66 3.70 2.45
CA ALA A 61 8.49 2.98 1.93
C ALA A 61 7.63 3.86 1.01
N GLY A 62 7.40 5.12 1.39
CA GLY A 62 6.64 6.09 0.59
C GLY A 62 7.29 6.40 -0.77
N THR A 63 8.62 6.55 -0.80
CA THR A 63 9.36 6.78 -2.05
C THR A 63 9.31 5.58 -2.99
N SER A 64 9.46 4.37 -2.45
CA SER A 64 9.40 3.11 -3.22
C SER A 64 8.00 2.87 -3.83
N SER A 65 6.94 3.11 -3.07
CA SER A 65 5.56 3.04 -3.55
C SER A 65 5.29 4.05 -4.68
N THR A 66 5.79 5.29 -4.53
CA THR A 66 5.65 6.33 -5.56
C THR A 66 6.29 5.91 -6.88
N ILE A 67 7.51 5.39 -6.84
CA ILE A 67 8.21 4.93 -8.06
C ILE A 67 7.39 3.83 -8.75
N THR A 68 7.00 2.81 -8.00
CA THR A 68 6.19 1.69 -8.52
C THR A 68 4.87 2.16 -9.11
N GLY A 69 4.16 3.07 -8.44
CA GLY A 69 2.92 3.68 -8.92
C GLY A 69 3.10 4.45 -10.23
N THR A 70 4.19 5.23 -10.37
CA THR A 70 4.45 5.96 -11.63
C THR A 70 4.77 5.03 -12.80
N TYR A 71 5.43 3.90 -12.57
CA TYR A 71 5.70 2.90 -13.61
C TYR A 71 4.43 2.13 -13.99
N ALA A 72 3.66 1.65 -13.02
CA ALA A 72 2.39 0.97 -13.27
C ALA A 72 1.42 1.87 -14.05
N GLY A 73 1.27 3.13 -13.64
CA GLY A 73 0.45 4.11 -14.36
C GLY A 73 0.96 4.40 -15.78
N GLN A 74 2.27 4.28 -16.03
CA GLN A 74 2.82 4.41 -17.39
C GLN A 74 2.32 3.30 -18.32
N PHE A 75 2.37 2.06 -17.84
CA PHE A 75 1.97 0.89 -18.63
C PHE A 75 0.47 0.93 -18.92
N ILE A 76 -0.34 1.26 -17.92
CA ILE A 76 -1.79 1.39 -18.11
C ILE A 76 -2.12 2.51 -19.10
N MET A 77 -1.54 3.70 -18.91
CA MET A 77 -1.89 4.86 -19.75
C MET A 77 -1.38 4.73 -21.18
N SER A 78 -0.23 4.09 -21.39
CA SER A 78 0.30 3.81 -22.73
C SER A 78 -0.41 2.63 -23.41
N GLY A 79 -0.83 1.63 -22.63
CA GLY A 79 -1.49 0.43 -23.15
C GLY A 79 -2.98 0.64 -23.47
N PHE A 80 -3.73 1.27 -22.56
CA PHE A 80 -5.19 1.44 -22.70
C PHE A 80 -5.59 2.78 -23.32
N LEU A 81 -4.93 3.88 -22.94
CA LEU A 81 -5.31 5.24 -23.34
C LEU A 81 -4.46 5.79 -24.50
N ASN A 82 -3.40 5.07 -24.89
CA ASN A 82 -2.37 5.47 -25.85
C ASN A 82 -1.85 6.91 -25.64
N TRP A 83 -1.86 7.38 -24.39
CA TRP A 83 -1.54 8.76 -24.04
C TRP A 83 -0.13 8.85 -23.45
N ARG A 84 0.78 9.51 -24.17
CA ARG A 84 2.17 9.73 -23.74
C ARG A 84 2.34 11.05 -23.00
N LEU A 85 2.02 11.06 -21.69
CA LEU A 85 2.32 12.19 -20.80
C LEU A 85 3.76 12.14 -20.29
N LYS A 86 4.37 13.32 -20.06
CA LYS A 86 5.69 13.45 -19.42
C LYS A 86 5.63 12.90 -17.99
N LYS A 87 6.69 12.23 -17.54
CA LYS A 87 6.78 11.56 -16.22
C LYS A 87 6.42 12.50 -15.06
N TRP A 88 6.90 13.74 -15.10
CA TRP A 88 6.66 14.73 -14.05
C TRP A 88 5.19 15.18 -13.98
N ILE A 89 4.56 15.41 -15.13
CA ILE A 89 3.14 15.79 -15.21
C ILE A 89 2.26 14.65 -14.68
N ARG A 90 2.55 13.41 -15.09
CA ARG A 90 1.82 12.23 -14.60
C ARG A 90 1.91 12.11 -13.07
N ALA A 91 3.12 12.22 -12.52
CA ALA A 91 3.34 12.14 -11.09
C ALA A 91 2.61 13.27 -10.34
N LEU A 92 2.63 14.49 -10.87
CA LEU A 92 1.96 15.63 -10.27
C LEU A 92 0.43 15.44 -10.24
N ILE A 93 -0.17 15.02 -11.35
CA ILE A 93 -1.61 14.75 -11.43
C ILE A 93 -2.01 13.67 -10.41
N THR A 94 -1.34 12.52 -10.41
CA THR A 94 -1.67 11.42 -9.48
C THR A 94 -1.48 11.83 -8.01
N ARG A 95 -0.46 12.64 -7.72
CA ARG A 95 -0.23 13.15 -6.35
C ARG A 95 -1.28 14.19 -5.96
N SER A 96 -1.68 15.08 -6.85
CA SER A 96 -2.74 16.04 -6.60
C SER A 96 -4.06 15.33 -6.31
N PHE A 97 -4.43 14.31 -7.09
CA PHE A 97 -5.64 13.53 -6.85
C PHE A 97 -5.62 12.74 -5.53
N ALA A 98 -4.44 12.33 -5.05
CA ALA A 98 -4.31 11.67 -3.75
C ALA A 98 -4.29 12.67 -2.57
N ILE A 99 -3.55 13.78 -2.72
CA ILE A 99 -3.32 14.75 -1.66
C ILE A 99 -4.55 15.63 -1.42
N VAL A 100 -5.25 16.05 -2.47
CA VAL A 100 -6.40 16.97 -2.34
C VAL A 100 -7.49 16.39 -1.43
N PRO A 101 -8.03 15.18 -1.66
CA PRO A 101 -9.05 14.61 -0.78
C PRO A 101 -8.53 14.42 0.65
N THR A 102 -7.27 14.00 0.79
CA THR A 102 -6.63 13.77 2.09
C THR A 102 -6.54 15.07 2.90
N ILE A 103 -6.07 16.16 2.29
CA ILE A 103 -5.99 17.47 2.94
C ILE A 103 -7.39 18.01 3.24
N THR A 104 -8.34 17.87 2.31
CA THR A 104 -9.72 18.29 2.55
C THR A 104 -10.29 17.58 3.78
N VAL A 105 -10.15 16.26 3.88
CA VAL A 105 -10.62 15.52 5.06
C VAL A 105 -9.87 15.96 6.32
N ALA A 106 -8.55 16.11 6.27
CA ALA A 106 -7.76 16.55 7.43
C ALA A 106 -8.16 17.94 7.96
N VAL A 107 -8.46 18.89 7.07
CA VAL A 107 -8.82 20.28 7.45
C VAL A 107 -10.28 20.35 7.93
N TYR A 108 -11.21 19.67 7.26
CA TYR A 108 -12.63 19.72 7.63
C TYR A 108 -12.96 18.94 8.90
N PHE A 109 -12.25 17.84 9.17
CA PHE A 109 -12.52 16.93 10.28
C PHE A 109 -11.51 17.03 11.41
N ASN A 110 -10.92 18.21 11.61
CA ASN A 110 -9.89 18.54 12.61
C ASN A 110 -9.96 17.68 13.90
N THR A 111 -9.23 16.55 13.91
CA THR A 111 -9.10 15.60 15.04
C THR A 111 -10.26 14.61 15.28
N SER A 112 -10.96 14.12 14.23
CA SER A 112 -11.80 12.92 14.36
C SER A 112 -11.21 11.76 13.56
N ASP A 113 -10.52 10.84 14.25
CA ASP A 113 -9.98 9.57 13.71
C ASP A 113 -11.02 8.82 12.87
N SER A 114 -12.30 8.91 13.25
CA SER A 114 -13.42 8.27 12.57
C SER A 114 -13.57 8.66 11.10
N ALA A 115 -13.25 9.89 10.68
CA ALA A 115 -13.38 10.29 9.28
C ALA A 115 -12.27 9.73 8.39
N LEU A 116 -11.04 9.62 8.95
CA LEU A 116 -9.91 9.01 8.26
C LEU A 116 -10.09 7.49 8.18
N ASP A 117 -10.64 6.87 9.23
CA ASP A 117 -10.98 5.45 9.23
C ASP A 117 -12.05 5.13 8.19
N VAL A 118 -13.10 5.95 8.11
CA VAL A 118 -14.14 5.81 7.08
C VAL A 118 -13.54 5.97 5.68
N LEU A 119 -12.68 6.97 5.45
CA LEU A 119 -11.99 7.11 4.16
C LEU A 119 -11.15 5.89 3.82
N ASN A 120 -10.38 5.35 4.79
CA ASN A 120 -9.57 4.15 4.62
C ASN A 120 -10.43 2.92 4.31
N GLU A 121 -11.57 2.76 4.98
CA GLU A 121 -12.51 1.68 4.73
C GLU A 121 -13.08 1.77 3.30
N TRP A 122 -13.51 2.96 2.88
CA TRP A 122 -13.97 3.20 1.50
C TRP A 122 -12.88 2.92 0.47
N LEU A 123 -11.63 3.32 0.73
CA LEU A 123 -10.49 3.02 -0.13
C LEU A 123 -10.26 1.51 -0.25
N ASN A 124 -10.34 0.77 0.85
CA ASN A 124 -10.21 -0.69 0.86
C ASN A 124 -11.36 -1.36 0.10
N VAL A 125 -12.60 -0.90 0.27
CA VAL A 125 -13.76 -1.38 -0.49
C VAL A 125 -13.54 -1.15 -1.99
N LEU A 126 -13.15 0.06 -2.38
CA LEU A 126 -12.86 0.40 -3.76
C LEU A 126 -11.74 -0.48 -4.34
N GLN A 127 -10.67 -0.72 -3.57
CA GLN A 127 -9.58 -1.60 -3.98
C GLN A 127 -10.04 -3.04 -4.19
N SER A 128 -10.90 -3.57 -3.30
CA SER A 128 -11.44 -4.92 -3.42
C SER A 128 -12.25 -5.13 -4.70
N ILE A 129 -13.01 -4.11 -5.11
CA ILE A 129 -13.78 -4.13 -6.36
C ILE A 129 -12.86 -4.10 -7.58
N GLN A 130 -11.73 -3.37 -7.52
CA GLN A 130 -10.78 -3.25 -8.64
C GLN A 130 -10.00 -4.54 -8.93
N ILE A 131 -9.71 -5.36 -7.92
CA ILE A 131 -8.87 -6.56 -8.07
C ILE A 131 -9.46 -7.55 -9.10
N PRO A 132 -10.76 -7.94 -9.06
CA PRO A 132 -11.37 -8.79 -10.07
C PRO A 132 -11.23 -8.26 -11.49
N PHE A 133 -11.38 -6.95 -11.71
CA PHE A 133 -11.25 -6.34 -13.04
C PHE A 133 -9.83 -6.42 -13.60
N ALA A 134 -8.82 -6.41 -12.74
CA ALA A 134 -7.43 -6.64 -13.16
C ALA A 134 -7.14 -8.13 -13.37
N LEU A 135 -7.71 -9.00 -12.54
CA LEU A 135 -7.42 -10.43 -12.52
C LEU A 135 -8.08 -11.20 -13.67
N ILE A 136 -9.35 -10.91 -14.00
CA ILE A 136 -10.10 -11.63 -15.05
C ILE A 136 -9.39 -11.52 -16.43
N PRO A 137 -8.99 -10.32 -16.91
CA PRO A 137 -8.25 -10.19 -18.17
C PRO A 137 -6.89 -10.86 -18.10
N LEU A 138 -6.20 -10.79 -16.96
CA LEU A 138 -4.89 -11.41 -16.77
C LEU A 138 -4.99 -12.93 -16.90
N ILE A 139 -5.91 -13.58 -16.18
CA ILE A 139 -6.11 -15.04 -16.27
C ILE A 139 -6.52 -15.43 -17.69
N THR A 140 -7.41 -14.67 -18.31
CA THR A 140 -7.86 -14.94 -19.69
C THR A 140 -6.69 -14.86 -20.67
N LEU A 141 -5.81 -13.87 -20.52
CA LEU A 141 -4.66 -13.67 -21.41
C LEU A 141 -3.60 -14.75 -21.20
N VAL A 142 -3.31 -15.10 -19.95
CA VAL A 142 -2.29 -16.12 -19.61
C VAL A 142 -2.80 -17.55 -19.88
N SER A 143 -4.12 -17.75 -19.95
CA SER A 143 -4.73 -19.03 -20.36
C SER A 143 -4.87 -19.19 -21.88
N LYS A 144 -4.69 -18.12 -22.66
CA LYS A 144 -4.78 -18.18 -24.13
C LYS A 144 -3.48 -18.71 -24.74
N GLU A 145 -3.60 -19.82 -25.46
CA GLU A 145 -2.50 -20.47 -26.18
C GLU A 145 -1.90 -19.60 -27.28
N GLN A 146 -2.72 -18.75 -27.92
CA GLN A 146 -2.25 -17.78 -28.91
C GLN A 146 -1.33 -16.70 -28.33
N VAL A 147 -1.43 -16.39 -27.03
CA VAL A 147 -0.62 -15.34 -26.38
C VAL A 147 0.57 -15.92 -25.62
N MET A 148 0.37 -17.04 -24.91
CA MET A 148 1.41 -17.66 -24.06
C MET A 148 2.15 -18.83 -24.71
N GLY A 149 1.64 -19.39 -25.83
CA GLY A 149 2.23 -20.54 -26.50
C GLY A 149 2.46 -21.71 -25.53
N VAL A 150 3.72 -22.16 -25.45
CA VAL A 150 4.16 -23.29 -24.60
C VAL A 150 4.08 -22.97 -23.09
N PHE A 151 3.99 -21.70 -22.70
CA PHE A 151 3.94 -21.25 -21.29
C PHE A 151 2.52 -21.04 -20.74
N LYS A 152 1.49 -21.57 -21.42
CA LYS A 152 0.10 -21.52 -20.97
C LYS A 152 -0.07 -22.19 -19.60
N ILE A 153 -0.82 -21.56 -18.71
CA ILE A 153 -1.17 -22.17 -17.42
C ILE A 153 -2.12 -23.35 -17.65
N GLY A 154 -1.78 -24.52 -17.11
CA GLY A 154 -2.60 -25.73 -17.21
C GLY A 154 -3.79 -25.77 -16.22
N PRO A 155 -4.70 -26.76 -16.33
CA PRO A 155 -5.97 -26.80 -15.59
C PRO A 155 -5.85 -26.89 -14.07
N ARG A 156 -4.65 -27.10 -13.52
CA ARG A 156 -4.42 -27.21 -12.06
C ARG A 156 -4.58 -25.88 -11.31
N THR A 157 -4.53 -24.75 -12.00
CA THR A 157 -4.77 -23.40 -11.47
C THR A 157 -6.18 -22.87 -11.76
N GLN A 158 -7.06 -23.69 -12.34
CA GLN A 158 -8.43 -23.31 -12.72
C GLN A 158 -9.50 -23.87 -11.75
N LYS A 159 -9.10 -24.32 -10.55
CA LYS A 159 -10.01 -24.76 -9.49
C LYS A 159 -10.01 -23.77 -8.34
#